data_AF-A0A7L3WX17-F1
#
_entry.id   AF-A0A7L3WX17-F1
#
_cell.length_a   1.000
_cell.length_b   1.000
_cell.length_c   1.000
_cell.angle_alpha   90.00
_cell.angle_beta   90.00
_cell.angle_gamma   90.00
#
_symmetry.space_group_name_H-M   'P 1'
#
loop_
_entity.id
_entity.type
_entity.pdbx_description
1 polymer ?
#
loop_
_entity_poly.entity_id
_entity_poly.type
_entity_poly.pdbx_seq_one_letter_code
_entity_poly.pdbx_strand_id
1 'polypeptide(L)'
;QGKPDLNTALPVRQTASIFKQPVTKITNHPSNKVKSDPQKAVDQPRQLFWEKKLSGLNAFDIAEELVKTMDLPKGLQGVGPGCTDETLLSAIASALHTSTMPITGQLSAAVEKNPGVWLNTSQPLCKAFMVTDEDIR
;
A
#
# COMPACT_ATOMS: atom_id res chain seq x y z
N GLN A 1 -50.89 6.56 0.35
CA GLN A 1 -49.66 6.55 1.18
C GLN A 1 -48.48 6.73 0.24
N GLY A 2 -47.94 7.95 0.15
CA GLY A 2 -46.89 8.32 -0.80
C GLY A 2 -45.52 7.85 -0.32
N LYS A 3 -44.76 7.20 -1.20
CA LYS A 3 -43.33 6.92 -0.97
C LYS A 3 -42.61 8.26 -0.78
N PRO A 4 -41.77 8.43 0.26
CA PRO A 4 -40.91 9.60 0.34
C PRO A 4 -39.89 9.51 -0.80
N ASP A 5 -39.94 10.48 -1.70
CA ASP A 5 -39.01 10.60 -2.83
C ASP A 5 -37.62 10.97 -2.27
N LEU A 6 -36.83 9.94 -1.96
CA LEU A 6 -35.50 10.03 -1.33
C LEU A 6 -34.40 10.39 -2.34
N ASN A 7 -34.74 11.10 -3.41
CA ASN A 7 -33.79 11.51 -4.44
C ASN A 7 -32.99 12.74 -3.98
N THR A 8 -32.24 12.61 -2.88
CA THR A 8 -31.30 13.65 -2.45
C THR A 8 -29.96 13.36 -3.12
N ALA A 9 -29.65 14.08 -4.20
CA ALA A 9 -28.38 13.99 -4.90
C ALA A 9 -27.15 14.36 -4.05
N LEU A 10 -27.39 14.98 -2.88
CA LEU A 10 -26.37 15.36 -1.91
C LEU A 10 -26.51 14.56 -0.61
N PRO A 11 -25.40 14.21 0.05
CA PRO A 11 -25.43 13.57 1.36
C PRO A 11 -26.29 14.35 2.36
N VAL A 12 -26.98 13.61 3.22
CA VAL A 12 -27.81 14.18 4.29
C VAL A 12 -27.10 14.03 5.62
N ARG A 13 -27.24 15.03 6.51
CA ARG A 13 -26.67 14.94 7.86
C ARG A 13 -27.23 13.73 8.61
N GLN A 14 -26.34 12.91 9.18
CA GLN A 14 -26.71 11.86 10.13
C GLN A 14 -26.78 12.45 11.53
N THR A 15 -27.92 13.03 11.88
CA THR A 15 -28.20 13.53 13.22
C THR A 15 -29.37 12.78 13.82
N ALA A 16 -29.53 12.84 15.14
CA ALA A 16 -30.71 12.31 15.83
C ALA A 16 -32.02 13.04 15.45
N SER A 17 -31.95 14.09 14.62
CA SER A 17 -33.11 14.80 14.11
C SER A 17 -33.85 13.97 13.06
N ILE A 18 -35.17 13.87 13.21
CA ILE A 18 -36.06 13.23 12.23
C ILE A 18 -36.18 14.04 10.93
N PHE A 19 -35.85 15.33 10.97
CA PHE A 19 -35.85 16.20 9.81
C PHE A 19 -34.50 16.10 9.09
N LYS A 20 -34.55 15.62 7.85
CA LYS A 20 -33.38 15.50 6.96
C LYS A 20 -32.88 16.90 6.59
N GLN A 21 -31.69 17.25 7.05
CA GLN A 21 -31.02 18.49 6.66
C GLN A 21 -29.98 18.23 5.56
N PRO A 22 -30.09 18.87 4.39
CA PRO A 22 -29.13 18.69 3.31
C PRO A 22 -27.74 19.22 3.71
N VAL A 23 -26.69 18.58 3.20
CA VAL A 23 -25.32 19.08 3.32
C VAL A 23 -24.96 19.91 2.10
N THR A 24 -24.36 21.08 2.32
CA THR A 24 -23.79 21.90 1.24
C THR A 24 -22.52 21.24 0.71
N LYS A 25 -22.52 20.86 -0.57
CA LYS A 25 -21.32 20.38 -1.25
C LYS A 25 -20.46 21.57 -1.65
N ILE A 26 -19.32 21.75 -0.99
CA ILE A 26 -18.29 22.71 -1.41
C ILE A 26 -17.29 21.94 -2.27
N THR A 27 -17.01 22.43 -3.48
CA THR A 27 -15.99 21.85 -4.36
C THR A 27 -15.17 22.95 -5.00
N ASN A 28 -13.84 22.76 -5.01
CA ASN A 28 -12.92 23.69 -5.68
C ASN A 28 -12.88 23.47 -7.20
N HIS A 29 -13.52 22.42 -7.71
CA HIS A 29 -13.49 22.03 -9.12
C HIS A 29 -14.91 21.70 -9.62
N PRO A 30 -15.69 22.71 -10.07
CA PRO A 30 -17.11 22.57 -10.43
C PRO A 30 -17.39 21.58 -11.57
N SER A 31 -16.41 21.35 -12.45
CA SER A 31 -16.50 20.42 -13.58
C SER A 31 -16.26 18.96 -13.20
N ASN A 32 -15.86 18.68 -11.95
CA ASN A 32 -15.49 17.33 -11.53
C ASN A 32 -16.73 16.43 -11.39
N LYS A 33 -16.97 15.58 -12.40
CA LYS A 33 -18.01 14.56 -12.39
C LYS A 33 -17.52 13.34 -11.60
N VAL A 34 -17.89 13.25 -10.33
CA VAL A 34 -17.69 12.03 -9.54
C VAL A 34 -18.65 10.97 -10.08
N LYS A 35 -18.12 9.83 -10.56
CA LYS A 35 -18.96 8.68 -10.93
C LYS A 35 -19.72 8.24 -9.67
N SER A 36 -21.05 8.33 -9.70
CA SER A 36 -21.94 7.95 -8.59
C SER A 36 -22.02 6.44 -8.39
N ASP A 37 -21.74 5.70 -9.46
CA ASP A 37 -21.65 4.25 -9.44
C ASP A 37 -20.16 3.89 -9.47
N PRO A 38 -19.57 3.46 -8.33
CA PRO A 38 -18.31 2.76 -8.37
C PRO A 38 -18.60 1.42 -9.03
N GLN A 39 -18.71 1.40 -10.37
CA GLN A 39 -18.58 0.16 -11.13
C GLN A 39 -17.41 -0.57 -10.51
N LYS A 40 -17.71 -1.71 -9.87
CA LYS A 40 -16.79 -2.58 -9.15
C LYS A 40 -15.36 -2.31 -9.59
N ALA A 41 -14.62 -1.51 -8.81
CA ALA A 41 -13.21 -1.77 -8.73
C ALA A 41 -13.18 -3.21 -8.20
N VAL A 42 -12.93 -4.16 -9.10
CA VAL A 42 -13.05 -5.60 -8.82
C VAL A 42 -12.10 -5.97 -7.68
N ASP A 43 -11.07 -5.15 -7.47
CA ASP A 43 -10.08 -5.30 -6.42
C ASP A 43 -10.26 -4.30 -5.28
N GLN A 44 -10.14 -4.83 -4.07
CA GLN A 44 -10.03 -4.06 -2.85
C GLN A 44 -8.79 -3.15 -2.92
N PRO A 45 -8.88 -1.88 -2.46
CA PRO A 45 -7.72 -1.00 -2.41
C PRO A 45 -6.58 -1.65 -1.62
N ARG A 46 -5.38 -1.66 -2.21
CA ARG A 46 -4.17 -2.23 -1.60
C ARG A 46 -3.28 -1.12 -1.06
N GLN A 47 -2.75 -1.31 0.14
CA GLN A 47 -1.76 -0.40 0.71
C GLN A 47 -0.36 -0.80 0.25
N LEU A 48 0.20 -0.08 -0.74
CA LEU A 48 1.42 -0.48 -1.45
C LEU A 48 2.73 -0.35 -0.66
N PHE A 49 2.76 0.54 0.33
CA PHE A 49 3.96 0.84 1.15
C PHE A 49 3.65 0.61 2.63
N TRP A 50 3.00 -0.51 2.94
CA TRP A 50 2.53 -0.80 4.30
C TRP A 50 3.66 -1.16 5.25
N GLU A 51 4.77 -1.65 4.72
CA GLU A 51 5.99 -1.99 5.44
C GLU A 51 6.59 -0.77 6.14
N LYS A 52 6.35 0.44 5.59
CA LYS A 52 6.73 1.69 6.28
C LYS A 52 6.04 1.84 7.64
N LYS A 53 4.86 1.24 7.85
CA LYS A 53 4.21 1.26 9.17
C LYS A 53 4.98 0.44 10.22
N LEU A 54 5.86 -0.46 9.78
CA LEU A 54 6.72 -1.24 10.67
C LEU A 54 8.04 -0.53 10.97
N SER A 55 8.31 0.64 10.36
CA SER A 55 9.55 1.37 10.60
C SER A 55 9.68 1.76 12.08
N GLY A 56 10.86 1.51 12.67
CA GLY A 56 11.15 1.82 14.07
C GLY A 56 10.63 0.78 15.06
N LEU A 57 9.95 -0.27 14.59
CA LEU A 57 9.68 -1.45 15.40
C LEU A 57 10.91 -2.34 15.41
N ASN A 58 11.24 -2.87 16.59
CA ASN A 58 12.38 -3.72 16.82
C ASN A 58 11.94 -5.00 17.51
N ALA A 59 12.56 -6.12 17.16
CA ALA A 59 12.36 -7.38 17.86
C ALA A 59 13.32 -7.46 19.05
N PHE A 60 12.82 -7.92 20.18
CA PHE A 60 13.59 -8.19 21.39
C PHE A 60 13.47 -9.66 21.75
N ASP A 61 14.54 -10.24 22.28
CA ASP A 61 14.52 -11.63 22.74
C ASP A 61 13.96 -11.76 24.17
N ILE A 62 14.00 -12.98 24.72
CA ILE A 62 13.51 -13.26 26.07
C ILE A 62 14.30 -12.56 27.18
N ALA A 63 15.52 -12.08 26.88
CA ALA A 63 16.37 -11.32 27.79
C ALA A 63 16.21 -9.80 27.60
N GLU A 64 15.22 -9.37 26.82
CA GLU A 64 14.99 -7.96 26.44
C GLU A 64 16.15 -7.33 25.66
N GLU A 65 16.99 -8.15 25.04
CA GLU A 65 18.08 -7.68 24.18
C GLU A 65 17.58 -7.49 22.75
N LEU A 66 18.06 -6.43 22.11
CA LEU A 66 17.70 -6.11 20.73
C LEU A 66 18.19 -7.23 19.81
N VAL A 67 17.27 -7.86 19.09
CA VAL A 67 17.61 -8.85 18.07
C VAL A 67 18.28 -8.12 16.92
N LYS A 68 19.56 -8.42 16.71
CA LYS A 68 20.35 -7.83 15.63
C LYS A 68 19.75 -8.20 14.27
N THR A 69 19.44 -7.20 13.48
CA THR A 69 19.04 -7.36 12.07
C THR A 69 20.23 -7.83 11.23
N MET A 70 19.94 -8.59 10.17
CA MET A 70 20.97 -9.00 9.21
C MET A 70 21.43 -7.82 8.35
N ASP A 71 22.70 -7.80 7.98
CA ASP A 71 23.20 -6.93 6.93
C ASP A 71 22.75 -7.47 5.57
N LEU A 72 22.22 -6.60 4.71
CA LEU A 72 21.77 -7.02 3.39
C LEU A 72 22.94 -7.16 2.40
N PRO A 73 22.88 -8.16 1.49
CA PRO A 73 23.82 -8.24 0.39
C PRO A 73 23.78 -6.99 -0.49
N LYS A 74 24.92 -6.55 -1.04
CA LYS A 74 25.03 -5.32 -1.85
C LYS A 74 24.11 -5.29 -3.07
N GLY A 75 23.78 -6.47 -3.61
CA GLY A 75 22.87 -6.63 -4.75
C GLY A 75 21.40 -6.41 -4.39
N LEU A 76 21.04 -6.50 -3.11
CA LEU A 76 19.67 -6.34 -2.64
C LEU A 76 19.43 -4.88 -2.27
N GLN A 77 18.73 -4.17 -3.14
CA GLN A 77 18.50 -2.73 -2.99
C GLN A 77 17.02 -2.41 -2.98
N GLY A 78 16.61 -1.57 -2.06
CA GLY A 78 15.23 -1.11 -1.93
C GLY A 78 14.84 -0.15 -3.06
N VAL A 79 13.54 -0.11 -3.38
CA VAL A 79 12.95 0.90 -4.26
C VAL A 79 11.71 1.51 -3.62
N GLY A 80 11.42 2.75 -3.99
CA GLY A 80 10.28 3.48 -3.47
C GLY A 80 10.60 4.32 -2.23
N PRO A 81 9.61 5.04 -1.71
CA PRO A 81 9.83 6.11 -0.74
C PRO A 81 10.14 5.57 0.67
N GLY A 82 11.27 6.02 1.23
CA GLY A 82 11.63 5.74 2.63
C GLY A 82 11.97 4.27 2.89
N CYS A 83 12.50 3.57 1.89
CA CYS A 83 12.98 2.20 2.05
C CYS A 83 14.28 2.20 2.87
N THR A 84 14.28 1.46 3.97
CA THR A 84 15.47 1.02 4.73
C THR A 84 15.68 -0.48 4.54
N ASP A 85 16.83 -0.98 4.96
CA ASP A 85 17.16 -2.40 4.87
C ASP A 85 16.17 -3.26 5.67
N GLU A 86 15.69 -2.79 6.82
CA GLU A 86 14.70 -3.51 7.63
C GLU A 86 13.33 -3.58 6.93
N THR A 87 12.90 -2.47 6.31
CA THR A 87 11.63 -2.46 5.55
C THR A 87 11.72 -3.32 4.29
N LEU A 88 12.90 -3.39 3.67
CA LEU A 88 13.16 -4.24 2.51
C LEU A 88 13.10 -5.72 2.89
N LEU A 89 13.78 -6.09 3.98
CA LEU A 89 13.74 -7.44 4.52
C LEU A 89 12.31 -7.85 4.89
N SER A 90 11.56 -6.95 5.52
CA SER A 90 10.14 -7.16 5.85
C SER A 90 9.28 -7.39 4.60
N ALA A 91 9.51 -6.62 3.54
CA ALA A 91 8.80 -6.78 2.27
C ALA A 91 9.10 -8.15 1.62
N ILE A 92 10.38 -8.55 1.60
CA ILE A 92 10.80 -9.83 1.03
C ILE A 92 10.26 -11.00 1.84
N ALA A 93 10.38 -10.96 3.17
CA ALA A 93 9.83 -11.99 4.05
C ALA A 93 8.32 -12.14 3.87
N SER A 94 7.59 -11.02 3.78
CA SER A 94 6.15 -11.02 3.53
C SER A 94 5.81 -11.60 2.16
N ALA A 95 6.56 -11.25 1.12
CA ALA A 95 6.36 -11.78 -0.22
C ALA A 95 6.61 -13.30 -0.25
N LEU A 96 7.69 -13.78 0.37
CA LEU A 96 7.99 -15.22 0.48
C LEU A 96 6.94 -15.99 1.30
N HIS A 97 6.37 -15.35 2.32
CA HIS A 97 5.35 -15.99 3.16
C HIS A 97 3.99 -16.09 2.48
N THR A 98 3.62 -15.06 1.70
CA THR A 98 2.27 -14.93 1.12
C THR A 98 2.18 -15.41 -0.33
N SER A 99 3.30 -15.57 -1.02
CA SER A 99 3.36 -15.93 -2.44
C SER A 99 4.16 -17.20 -2.66
N THR A 100 3.68 -18.04 -3.56
CA THR A 100 4.43 -19.20 -4.09
C THR A 100 5.18 -18.87 -5.39
N MET A 101 5.10 -17.62 -5.87
CA MET A 101 5.75 -17.18 -7.09
C MET A 101 7.21 -16.77 -6.84
N PRO A 102 8.09 -16.90 -7.85
CA PRO A 102 9.47 -16.44 -7.74
C PRO A 102 9.58 -14.97 -7.35
N ILE A 103 10.52 -14.66 -6.48
CA ILE A 103 10.87 -13.29 -6.13
C ILE A 103 11.95 -12.80 -7.09
N THR A 104 11.56 -11.89 -7.99
CA THR A 104 12.42 -11.28 -9.01
C THR A 104 12.68 -9.80 -8.75
N GLY A 105 11.93 -9.18 -7.84
CA GLY A 105 11.95 -7.73 -7.62
C GLY A 105 11.30 -6.94 -8.75
N GLN A 106 11.50 -5.61 -8.71
CA GLN A 106 10.96 -4.67 -9.69
C GLN A 106 11.83 -4.63 -10.94
N LEU A 107 11.34 -5.22 -12.03
CA LEU A 107 12.05 -5.32 -13.32
C LEU A 107 12.15 -3.99 -14.07
N SER A 108 11.23 -3.06 -13.83
CA SER A 108 11.19 -1.78 -14.54
C SER A 108 11.87 -0.68 -13.72
N ALA A 109 12.90 -0.05 -14.30
CA ALA A 109 13.54 1.13 -13.71
C ALA A 109 12.59 2.34 -13.61
N ALA A 110 11.43 2.33 -14.30
CA ALA A 110 10.42 3.37 -14.18
C ALA A 110 9.82 3.47 -12.77
N VAL A 111 9.94 2.40 -11.97
CA VAL A 111 9.54 2.39 -10.56
C VAL A 111 10.25 3.47 -9.75
N GLU A 112 11.51 3.79 -10.06
CA GLU A 112 12.24 4.85 -9.36
C GLU A 112 11.74 6.25 -9.74
N LYS A 113 11.22 6.42 -10.95
CA LYS A 113 10.70 7.72 -11.42
C LYS A 113 9.33 8.02 -10.83
N ASN A 114 8.45 7.02 -10.80
CA ASN A 114 7.14 7.16 -10.18
C ASN A 114 6.65 5.79 -9.65
N PRO A 115 6.97 5.47 -8.38
CA PRO A 115 6.58 4.22 -7.76
C PRO A 115 5.05 4.03 -7.71
N GLY A 116 4.28 5.11 -7.56
CA GLY A 116 2.82 5.02 -7.46
C GLY A 116 2.12 4.54 -8.74
N VAL A 117 2.80 4.62 -9.89
CA VAL A 117 2.25 4.25 -11.20
C VAL A 117 2.89 2.97 -11.74
N TRP A 118 4.21 2.81 -11.55
CA TRP A 118 4.99 1.77 -12.21
C TRP A 118 5.32 0.56 -11.34
N LEU A 119 4.84 0.53 -10.10
CA LEU A 119 5.11 -0.56 -9.18
C LEU A 119 4.40 -1.85 -9.61
N ASN A 120 5.16 -2.93 -9.72
CA ASN A 120 4.60 -4.27 -9.77
C ASN A 120 4.24 -4.72 -8.35
N THR A 121 2.94 -4.77 -8.08
CA THR A 121 2.40 -5.16 -6.76
C THR A 121 2.55 -6.64 -6.42
N SER A 122 2.95 -7.49 -7.39
CA SER A 122 3.21 -8.91 -7.16
C SER A 122 4.64 -9.21 -6.73
N GLN A 123 5.50 -8.19 -6.68
CA GLN A 123 6.92 -8.31 -6.33
C GLN A 123 7.23 -7.34 -5.17
N PRO A 124 8.16 -7.68 -4.28
CA PRO A 124 8.53 -6.80 -3.18
C PRO A 124 9.16 -5.49 -3.69
N LEU A 125 9.28 -4.51 -2.78
CA LEU A 125 9.85 -3.19 -3.04
C LEU A 125 11.38 -3.22 -3.16
N CYS A 126 11.94 -4.15 -3.92
CA CYS A 126 13.37 -4.24 -4.23
C CYS A 126 13.63 -4.06 -5.73
N LYS A 127 14.82 -3.61 -6.10
CA LYS A 127 15.31 -3.70 -7.48
C LYS A 127 15.36 -5.15 -7.92
N ALA A 128 15.28 -5.38 -9.22
CA ALA A 128 15.61 -6.68 -9.77
C ALA A 128 17.02 -7.10 -9.33
N PHE A 129 17.12 -8.33 -8.84
CA PHE A 129 18.38 -8.93 -8.41
C PHE A 129 18.43 -10.38 -8.88
N MET A 130 19.64 -10.93 -8.93
CA MET A 130 19.89 -12.32 -9.27
C MET A 130 20.81 -12.89 -8.21
N VAL A 131 20.41 -14.01 -7.61
CA VAL A 131 21.24 -14.75 -6.66
C VAL A 131 22.22 -15.60 -7.44
N THR A 132 23.53 -15.45 -7.17
CA THR A 132 24.59 -16.27 -7.76
C THR A 132 25.16 -17.24 -6.73
N ASP A 133 26.02 -18.17 -7.16
CA ASP A 133 26.68 -19.12 -6.25
C ASP A 133 27.56 -18.41 -5.21
N GLU A 134 28.04 -17.20 -5.50
CA GLU A 134 28.80 -16.36 -4.56
C GLU A 134 27.95 -15.82 -3.42
N ASP A 135 26.63 -15.67 -3.63
CA ASP A 135 25.70 -15.21 -2.59
C ASP A 135 25.28 -16.34 -1.63
N ILE A 136 25.52 -17.60 -2.02
CA ILE A 136 25.09 -18.81 -1.28
C ILE A 136 26.26 -19.47 -0.52
N ARG A 137 27.51 -19.17 -0.90
CA ARG A 137 28.71 -19.79 -0.35
C ARG A 137 29.17 -19.23 1.00
#